data_AF-A0A9W6DF90-F1
#
_entry.id   AF-A0A9W6DF90-F1
#
_cell.length_a   1.000
_cell.length_b   1.000
_cell.length_c   1.000
_cell.angle_alpha   90.00
_cell.angle_beta   90.00
_cell.angle_gamma   90.00
#
_symmetry.space_group_name_H-M   'P 1'
#
loop_
_entity.id
_entity.type
_entity.pdbx_description
1 polymer ?
#
loop_
_entity_poly.entity_id
_entity_poly.type
_entity_poly.pdbx_seq_one_letter_code
_entity_poly.pdbx_strand_id
1 'polypeptide(L)'
;MFIYPTKSRRVTSRYGVRGSGFHNGVDFGAVKVGVEGDAIYASADGKVVISKVNGGGVNKGYGYYVIIQHDNGYCSLYAHLQKLELKAGKTVKQGEIIGHMGNTGNSTGVHLHFEIRKSNYDNRFFYKNSNGQFISSIDPLPLLQEKTTGEHTEIPSWYLDGFNGLVSKDIIQSPEYWKDKLSQPIKAGEVFAVINKAMTRRDNK
;
A
#
# COMPACT_ATOMS: atom_id res chain seq x y z
N MET A 1 4.36 -9.76 0.23
CA MET A 1 3.39 -9.01 -0.60
C MET A 1 2.76 -7.94 0.27
N PHE A 2 2.65 -6.70 -0.22
CA PHE A 2 2.11 -5.56 0.54
C PHE A 2 0.80 -5.08 -0.09
N ILE A 3 -0.22 -4.79 0.71
CA ILE A 3 -1.48 -4.20 0.24
C ILE A 3 -1.53 -2.71 0.56
N TYR A 4 -2.38 -1.97 -0.15
CA TYR A 4 -2.65 -0.58 0.23
C TYR A 4 -3.06 -0.44 1.71
N PRO A 5 -2.45 0.49 2.46
CA PRO A 5 -2.67 0.65 3.89
C PRO A 5 -3.91 1.48 4.24
N THR A 6 -4.66 1.96 3.24
CA THR A 6 -5.91 2.72 3.39
C THR A 6 -6.81 2.40 2.20
N LYS A 7 -8.11 2.68 2.30
CA LYS A 7 -9.04 2.62 1.15
C LYS A 7 -8.77 3.72 0.13
N SER A 8 -8.18 4.84 0.54
CA SER A 8 -7.85 5.92 -0.37
C SER A 8 -6.75 5.50 -1.36
N ARG A 9 -6.89 5.91 -2.63
CA ARG A 9 -5.83 5.81 -3.66
C ARG A 9 -5.26 7.16 -4.04
N ARG A 10 -5.61 8.21 -3.27
CA ARG A 10 -5.22 9.59 -3.53
C ARG A 10 -3.79 9.81 -3.06
N VAL A 11 -2.82 9.59 -3.95
CA VAL A 11 -1.42 9.95 -3.70
C VAL A 11 -1.29 11.46 -3.72
N THR A 12 -1.10 12.08 -2.56
CA THR A 12 -0.89 13.52 -2.41
C THR A 12 0.59 13.89 -2.52
N SER A 13 1.48 12.93 -2.28
CA SER A 13 2.88 13.10 -2.59
C SER A 13 3.64 11.78 -2.71
N ARG A 14 4.61 11.74 -3.62
CA ARG A 14 5.40 10.54 -3.96
C ARG A 14 6.69 10.46 -3.18
N TYR A 15 7.25 9.26 -3.12
CA TYR A 15 8.62 9.01 -2.66
C TYR A 15 9.63 9.73 -3.55
N GLY A 16 10.71 10.26 -2.98
CA GLY A 16 11.81 10.86 -3.73
C GLY A 16 12.25 12.23 -3.26
N VAL A 17 13.10 12.88 -4.07
CA VAL A 17 13.70 14.19 -3.76
C VAL A 17 12.63 15.28 -3.64
N ARG A 18 12.74 16.12 -2.61
CA ARG A 18 11.92 17.30 -2.37
C ARG A 18 12.81 18.51 -2.04
N GLY A 19 13.09 19.34 -3.04
CA GLY A 19 14.00 20.47 -2.87
C GLY A 19 15.37 20.00 -2.37
N SER A 20 15.81 20.51 -1.22
CA SER A 20 17.06 20.10 -0.56
C SER A 20 16.93 18.86 0.34
N GLY A 21 15.77 18.21 0.38
CA GLY A 21 15.51 17.03 1.21
C GLY A 21 14.95 15.85 0.44
N PHE A 22 14.47 14.85 1.18
CA PHE A 22 13.95 13.61 0.62
C PHE A 22 12.68 13.14 1.34
N HIS A 23 11.69 12.74 0.57
CA HIS A 23 10.47 12.14 1.05
C HIS A 23 10.59 10.62 1.08
N ASN A 24 10.59 10.06 2.28
CA ASN A 24 10.97 8.68 2.55
C ASN A 24 9.82 7.67 2.48
N GLY A 25 8.67 8.12 2.01
CA GLY A 25 7.47 7.33 1.85
C GLY A 25 6.57 7.87 0.76
N VAL A 26 5.31 7.50 0.82
CA VAL A 26 4.23 8.02 -0.02
C VAL A 26 3.14 8.56 0.89
N ASP A 27 2.57 9.69 0.52
CA ASP A 27 1.49 10.32 1.25
C ASP A 27 0.15 9.97 0.57
N PHE A 28 -0.77 9.38 1.33
CA PHE A 28 -2.14 9.11 0.91
C PHE A 28 -3.10 10.05 1.61
N GLY A 29 -3.77 10.92 0.86
CA GLY A 29 -4.81 11.79 1.42
C GLY A 29 -6.05 11.00 1.85
N ALA A 30 -6.84 11.56 2.76
CA ALA A 30 -8.10 10.96 3.20
C ALA A 30 -9.08 10.69 2.04
N VAL A 31 -9.95 9.70 2.19
CA VAL A 31 -11.03 9.34 1.27
C VAL A 31 -11.88 10.57 0.99
N LYS A 32 -12.34 11.25 2.06
CA LYS A 32 -12.93 12.59 1.97
C LYS A 32 -11.87 13.63 2.33
N VAL A 33 -11.60 14.56 1.41
CA VAL A 33 -10.58 15.60 1.58
C VAL A 33 -10.74 16.32 2.92
N GLY A 34 -9.67 16.39 3.71
CA GLY A 34 -9.62 17.13 4.96
C GLY A 34 -10.34 16.48 6.14
N VAL A 35 -10.92 15.28 5.98
CA VAL A 35 -11.63 14.58 7.05
C VAL A 35 -10.75 13.46 7.61
N GLU A 36 -10.47 13.53 8.91
CA GLU A 36 -9.73 12.50 9.62
C GLU A 36 -10.60 11.26 9.88
N GLY A 37 -9.97 10.11 10.15
CA GLY A 37 -10.65 8.94 10.73
C GLY A 37 -10.66 7.70 9.86
N ASP A 38 -10.21 7.83 8.60
CA ASP A 38 -10.06 6.68 7.73
C ASP A 38 -9.23 5.58 8.39
N ALA A 39 -9.74 4.36 8.35
CA ALA A 39 -9.04 3.20 8.89
C ALA A 39 -7.72 2.99 8.15
N ILE A 40 -6.66 2.76 8.91
CA ILE A 40 -5.33 2.39 8.43
C ILE A 40 -5.11 0.92 8.73
N TYR A 41 -4.63 0.19 7.72
CA TYR A 41 -4.50 -1.26 7.73
C TYR A 41 -3.04 -1.69 7.71
N ALA A 42 -2.73 -2.78 8.41
CA ALA A 42 -1.46 -3.48 8.26
C ALA A 42 -1.30 -3.93 6.79
N SER A 43 -0.21 -3.52 6.16
CA SER A 43 0.03 -3.74 4.73
C SER A 43 0.52 -5.17 4.46
N ALA A 44 1.09 -5.82 5.47
CA ALA A 44 1.44 -7.24 5.47
C ALA A 44 1.40 -7.78 6.91
N ASP A 45 1.37 -9.10 7.05
CA ASP A 45 1.54 -9.80 8.33
C ASP A 45 2.84 -9.36 9.01
N GLY A 46 2.83 -9.24 10.33
CA GLY A 46 4.05 -8.91 11.05
C GLY A 46 3.84 -8.62 12.54
N LYS A 47 4.89 -8.12 13.18
CA LYS A 47 4.91 -7.74 14.59
C LYS A 47 5.05 -6.23 14.72
N VAL A 48 4.15 -5.61 15.48
CA VAL A 48 4.25 -4.19 15.85
C VAL A 48 5.48 -4.02 16.73
N VAL A 49 6.51 -3.34 16.22
CA VAL A 49 7.74 -3.05 16.97
C VAL A 49 7.72 -1.66 17.59
N ILE A 50 6.96 -0.73 17.00
CA ILE A 50 6.66 0.58 17.58
C ILE A 50 5.18 0.88 17.44
N SER A 51 4.60 1.42 18.51
CA SER A 51 3.30 2.10 18.52
C SER A 51 3.44 3.25 19.49
N LYS A 52 3.47 4.49 18.97
CA LYS A 52 3.83 5.67 19.76
C LYS A 52 2.94 6.86 19.45
N VAL A 53 2.41 7.45 20.51
CA VAL A 53 1.73 8.75 20.52
C VAL A 53 2.78 9.80 20.89
N ASN A 54 2.75 10.96 20.23
CA ASN A 54 3.65 12.09 20.47
C ASN A 54 5.15 11.70 20.47
N GLY A 55 5.71 11.43 19.29
CA GLY A 55 7.14 11.18 19.13
C GLY A 55 8.02 12.28 19.76
N GLY A 56 8.98 11.90 20.59
CA GLY A 56 10.06 12.79 21.06
C GLY A 56 11.34 12.60 20.23
N GLY A 57 12.26 13.57 20.30
CA GLY A 57 13.56 13.52 19.61
C GLY A 57 13.47 13.60 18.07
N VAL A 58 14.36 12.89 17.37
CA VAL A 58 14.49 12.89 15.90
C VAL A 58 13.22 12.44 15.14
N ASN A 59 12.27 11.82 15.85
CA ASN A 59 11.03 11.27 15.28
C ASN A 59 9.79 12.15 15.53
N LYS A 60 9.95 13.37 16.06
CA LYS A 60 8.84 14.33 16.28
C LYS A 60 8.00 14.55 15.02
N GLY A 61 8.62 14.49 13.84
CA GLY A 61 7.95 14.70 12.56
C GLY A 61 6.80 13.74 12.28
N TYR A 62 6.87 12.49 12.74
CA TYR A 62 5.87 11.46 12.42
C TYR A 62 4.54 11.59 13.19
N GLY A 63 4.50 12.38 14.26
CA GLY A 63 3.30 12.46 15.11
C GLY A 63 3.01 11.12 15.78
N TYR A 64 1.81 10.58 15.58
CA TYR A 64 1.45 9.24 16.06
C TYR A 64 1.76 8.25 14.97
N TYR A 65 2.51 7.20 15.32
CA TYR A 65 2.99 6.28 14.31
C TYR A 65 3.14 4.84 14.82
N VAL A 66 3.09 3.94 13.85
CA VAL A 66 3.27 2.50 14.01
C VAL A 66 4.40 2.05 13.10
N ILE A 67 5.25 1.15 13.59
CA ILE A 67 6.20 0.40 12.75
C ILE A 67 5.88 -1.08 12.93
N ILE A 68 5.71 -1.78 11.80
CA ILE A 68 5.52 -3.23 11.75
C ILE A 68 6.77 -3.85 11.14
N GLN A 69 7.38 -4.79 11.86
CA GLN A 69 8.40 -5.69 11.35
C GLN A 69 7.73 -6.87 10.65
N HIS A 70 8.17 -7.19 9.44
CA HIS A 70 7.70 -8.32 8.65
C HIS A 70 8.78 -9.40 8.58
N ASP A 71 8.38 -10.67 8.45
CA ASP A 71 9.30 -11.81 8.47
C ASP A 71 10.22 -11.87 7.24
N ASN A 72 9.88 -11.14 6.17
CA ASN A 72 10.64 -11.10 4.92
C ASN A 72 11.79 -10.07 4.91
N GLY A 73 12.20 -9.55 6.07
CA GLY A 73 13.30 -8.59 6.18
C GLY A 73 12.93 -7.14 5.85
N TYR A 74 11.64 -6.81 5.91
CA TYR A 74 11.12 -5.45 5.68
C TYR A 74 10.44 -4.91 6.93
N CYS A 75 10.33 -3.59 7.01
CA CYS A 75 9.37 -2.93 7.88
C CYS A 75 8.44 -2.01 7.09
N SER A 76 7.25 -1.80 7.62
CA SER A 76 6.36 -0.71 7.18
C SER A 76 6.18 0.31 8.31
N LEU A 77 6.10 1.60 7.95
CA LEU A 77 5.84 2.70 8.87
C LEU A 77 4.57 3.44 8.45
N TYR A 78 3.75 3.78 9.45
CA TYR A 78 2.47 4.47 9.30
C TYR A 78 2.47 5.68 10.21
N ALA A 79 2.39 6.89 9.68
CA ALA A 79 2.53 8.12 10.44
C ALA A 79 1.38 9.12 10.21
N HIS A 80 1.41 10.20 11.00
CA HIS A 80 0.37 11.24 11.07
C HIS A 80 -0.99 10.71 11.51
N LEU A 81 -1.03 9.60 12.27
CA LEU A 81 -2.27 9.00 12.74
C LEU A 81 -2.92 9.88 13.83
N GLN A 82 -4.24 9.79 14.01
CA GLN A 82 -4.94 10.41 15.15
C GLN A 82 -5.18 9.42 16.29
N LYS A 83 -5.21 8.12 15.98
CA LYS A 83 -5.51 7.05 16.93
C LYS A 83 -4.72 5.80 16.56
N LEU A 84 -4.23 5.11 17.58
CA LEU A 84 -3.55 3.83 17.47
C LEU A 84 -4.44 2.77 18.12
N GLU A 85 -4.70 1.66 17.44
CA GLU A 85 -5.53 0.57 17.99
C GLU A 85 -4.69 -0.46 18.76
N LEU A 86 -3.37 -0.46 18.56
CA LEU A 86 -2.49 -1.54 18.99
C LEU A 86 -1.28 -1.02 19.76
N LYS A 87 -0.67 -1.88 20.58
CA LYS A 87 0.58 -1.61 21.30
C LYS A 87 1.74 -2.40 20.69
N ALA A 88 2.98 -1.96 20.96
CA ALA A 88 4.18 -2.71 20.60
C ALA A 88 4.15 -4.13 21.21
N GLY A 89 4.67 -5.09 20.46
CA GLY A 89 4.66 -6.52 20.78
C GLY A 89 3.54 -7.31 20.13
N LYS A 90 2.43 -6.66 19.71
CA LYS A 90 1.30 -7.34 19.07
C LYS A 90 1.66 -7.86 17.67
N THR A 91 1.23 -9.07 17.35
CA THR A 91 1.24 -9.62 15.99
C THR A 91 -0.03 -9.20 15.27
N VAL A 92 0.09 -8.82 14.00
CA VAL A 92 -1.02 -8.37 13.15
C VAL A 92 -1.09 -9.17 11.86
N LYS A 93 -2.29 -9.25 11.31
CA LYS A 93 -2.54 -9.83 9.98
C LYS A 93 -2.73 -8.76 8.93
N GLN A 94 -2.36 -9.08 7.68
CA GLN A 94 -2.57 -8.20 6.54
C GLN A 94 -4.05 -7.76 6.44
N GLY A 95 -4.27 -6.45 6.41
CA GLY A 95 -5.60 -5.85 6.38
C GLY A 95 -6.25 -5.67 7.76
N GLU A 96 -5.58 -6.02 8.86
CA GLU A 96 -6.04 -5.67 10.21
C GLU A 96 -5.94 -4.16 10.43
N ILE A 97 -6.92 -3.56 11.11
CA ILE A 97 -6.89 -2.13 11.46
C ILE A 97 -5.85 -1.92 12.56
N ILE A 98 -4.94 -0.98 12.32
CA ILE A 98 -3.85 -0.64 13.25
C ILE A 98 -3.98 0.76 13.84
N GLY A 99 -4.82 1.60 13.23
CA GLY A 99 -5.02 2.98 13.64
C GLY A 99 -5.92 3.72 12.66
N HIS A 100 -6.02 5.04 12.86
CA HIS A 100 -6.86 5.92 12.05
C HIS A 100 -6.06 7.12 11.55
N MET A 101 -6.28 7.48 10.29
CA MET A 101 -5.65 8.62 9.63
C MET A 101 -5.95 9.92 10.38
N GLY A 102 -4.96 10.80 10.49
CA GLY A 102 -5.09 12.09 11.15
C GLY A 102 -4.19 13.16 10.53
N ASN A 103 -3.83 14.14 11.34
CA ASN A 103 -2.95 15.25 10.98
C ASN A 103 -1.94 15.57 12.11
N THR A 104 -1.42 14.55 12.80
CA THR A 104 -0.48 14.75 13.92
C THR A 104 0.96 14.88 13.45
N GLY A 105 1.82 15.52 14.25
CA GLY A 105 3.24 15.71 13.91
C GLY A 105 3.46 16.85 12.91
N ASN A 106 4.48 16.71 12.07
CA ASN A 106 4.77 17.69 11.02
C ASN A 106 3.96 17.37 9.76
N SER A 107 2.69 17.75 9.78
CA SER A 107 1.72 17.51 8.71
C SER A 107 0.95 18.79 8.39
N THR A 108 0.74 19.08 7.11
CA THR A 108 0.04 20.29 6.65
C THR A 108 -1.44 20.05 6.34
N GLY A 109 -1.94 18.82 6.53
CA GLY A 109 -3.32 18.44 6.28
C GLY A 109 -3.52 16.93 6.46
N VAL A 110 -4.78 16.48 6.50
CA VAL A 110 -5.10 15.07 6.80
C VAL A 110 -4.56 14.11 5.73
N HIS A 111 -3.60 13.27 6.10
CA HIS A 111 -3.04 12.22 5.25
C HIS A 111 -2.38 11.11 6.07
N LEU A 112 -2.16 9.97 5.43
CA LEU A 112 -1.25 8.92 5.91
C LEU A 112 0.10 9.13 5.23
N HIS A 113 1.17 9.24 6.02
CA HIS A 113 2.52 9.04 5.53
C HIS A 113 2.90 7.56 5.70
N PHE A 114 3.19 6.88 4.58
CA PHE A 114 3.47 5.45 4.54
C PHE A 114 4.85 5.17 3.97
N GLU A 115 5.68 4.43 4.70
CA GLU A 115 7.00 4.02 4.24
C GLU A 115 7.14 2.50 4.21
N ILE A 116 7.99 2.01 3.30
CA ILE A 116 8.52 0.64 3.33
C ILE A 116 10.05 0.73 3.47
N ARG A 117 10.60 -0.02 4.42
CA ARG A 117 12.03 -0.14 4.67
C ARG A 117 12.52 -1.53 4.33
N LYS A 118 13.59 -1.63 3.55
CA LYS A 118 14.29 -2.89 3.25
C LYS A 118 15.34 -3.20 4.31
N SER A 119 14.89 -3.31 5.56
CA SER A 119 15.70 -3.68 6.70
C SER A 119 14.80 -4.18 7.83
N ASN A 120 15.39 -4.90 8.78
CA ASN A 120 14.76 -5.10 10.07
C ASN A 120 14.78 -3.79 10.89
N TYR A 121 13.94 -3.73 11.92
CA TYR A 121 13.95 -2.66 12.90
C TYR A 121 15.14 -2.84 13.85
N ASP A 122 16.18 -2.04 13.66
CA ASP A 122 17.39 -1.98 14.47
C ASP A 122 17.76 -0.52 14.79
N ASN A 123 18.92 -0.31 15.41
CA ASN A 123 19.42 1.02 15.77
C ASN A 123 19.77 1.92 14.55
N ARG A 124 19.81 1.39 13.33
CA ARG A 124 20.09 2.12 12.10
C ARG A 124 18.82 2.47 11.31
N PHE A 125 17.64 2.08 11.81
CA PHE A 125 16.37 2.29 11.11
C PHE A 125 16.13 3.74 10.66
N PHE A 126 16.61 4.70 11.47
CA PHE A 126 16.49 6.14 11.21
C PHE A 126 17.77 6.79 10.67
N TYR A 127 18.75 6.02 10.19
CA TYR A 127 19.98 6.58 9.61
C TYR A 127 19.71 7.12 8.22
N LYS A 128 20.14 8.36 7.98
CA LYS A 128 19.99 9.07 6.71
C LYS A 128 21.33 9.23 6.02
N ASN A 129 21.29 9.24 4.69
CA ASN A 129 22.40 9.72 3.89
C ASN A 129 22.38 11.28 3.83
N SER A 130 23.32 11.86 3.09
CA SER A 130 23.49 13.31 2.97
C SER A 130 22.31 14.04 2.31
N ASN A 131 21.48 13.38 1.51
CA ASN A 131 20.31 13.99 0.87
C ASN A 131 19.03 13.88 1.74
N GLY A 132 19.12 13.26 2.92
CA GLY A 132 18.01 13.09 3.85
C GLY A 132 17.16 11.83 3.61
N GLN A 133 17.49 11.01 2.62
CA GLN A 133 16.90 9.68 2.44
C GLN A 133 17.42 8.77 3.55
N PHE A 134 16.51 8.07 4.21
CA PHE A 134 16.91 6.98 5.09
C PHE A 134 17.49 5.84 4.26
N ILE A 135 18.62 5.29 4.71
CA ILE A 135 19.40 4.31 3.93
C ILE A 135 18.57 3.09 3.53
N SER A 136 17.59 2.70 4.36
CA SER A 136 16.73 1.55 4.11
C SER A 136 15.41 1.88 3.40
N SER A 137 15.05 3.16 3.21
CA SER A 137 13.77 3.51 2.58
C SER A 137 13.80 3.21 1.09
N ILE A 138 12.67 2.72 0.57
CA ILE A 138 12.44 2.46 -0.85
C ILE A 138 11.07 2.98 -1.26
N ASP A 139 10.85 3.19 -2.56
CA ASP A 139 9.54 3.61 -3.07
C ASP A 139 8.48 2.54 -2.76
N PRO A 140 7.45 2.86 -1.95
CA PRO A 140 6.42 1.88 -1.62
C PRO A 140 5.48 1.58 -2.79
N LEU A 141 5.24 2.53 -3.69
CA LEU A 141 4.16 2.42 -4.69
C LEU A 141 4.26 1.19 -5.59
N PRO A 142 5.43 0.81 -6.13
CA PRO A 142 5.57 -0.40 -6.95
C PRO A 142 5.33 -1.71 -6.20
N LEU A 143 5.30 -1.69 -4.86
CA LEU A 143 5.15 -2.88 -4.02
C LEU A 143 3.71 -3.10 -3.54
N LEU A 144 2.85 -2.09 -3.69
CA LEU A 144 1.47 -2.11 -3.20
C LEU A 144 0.53 -2.78 -4.19
N GLN A 145 -0.34 -3.63 -3.65
CA GLN A 145 -1.38 -4.32 -4.39
C GLN A 145 -2.75 -4.09 -3.73
N GLU A 146 -3.81 -4.36 -4.47
CA GLU A 146 -5.14 -4.49 -3.88
C GLU A 146 -5.19 -5.71 -2.96
N LYS A 147 -5.98 -5.63 -1.88
CA LYS A 147 -6.22 -6.82 -1.05
C LYS A 147 -7.09 -7.77 -1.86
N THR A 148 -6.49 -8.82 -2.40
CA THR A 148 -7.25 -9.93 -2.98
C THR A 148 -7.92 -10.67 -1.83
N THR A 149 -9.21 -10.45 -1.61
CA THR A 149 -10.03 -11.42 -0.89
C THR A 149 -10.00 -12.70 -1.70
N GLY A 150 -9.78 -13.85 -1.06
CA GLY A 150 -9.64 -15.14 -1.74
C GLY A 150 -10.70 -15.36 -2.82
N GLU A 151 -10.28 -15.97 -3.94
CA GLU A 151 -11.11 -16.35 -5.09
C GLU A 151 -12.19 -15.32 -5.47
N HIS A 152 -11.79 -14.32 -6.26
CA HIS A 152 -12.78 -13.65 -7.11
C HIS A 152 -13.27 -14.66 -8.15
N THR A 153 -14.43 -15.26 -7.92
CA THR A 153 -15.22 -15.92 -8.98
C THR A 153 -15.86 -14.90 -9.92
N GLU A 154 -15.86 -13.61 -9.56
CA GLU A 154 -16.49 -12.55 -10.34
C GLU A 154 -15.64 -11.27 -10.37
N ILE A 155 -15.52 -10.71 -11.57
CA ILE A 155 -14.83 -9.44 -11.87
C ILE A 155 -15.75 -8.28 -11.43
N PRO A 156 -15.30 -7.33 -10.60
CA PRO A 156 -16.12 -6.20 -10.15
C PRO A 156 -16.70 -5.39 -11.31
N SER A 157 -17.99 -5.03 -11.24
CA SER A 157 -18.71 -4.33 -12.34
C SER A 157 -18.01 -3.05 -12.81
N TRP A 158 -17.42 -2.27 -11.90
CA TRP A 158 -16.71 -1.03 -12.24
C TRP A 158 -15.45 -1.26 -13.09
N TYR A 159 -14.91 -2.49 -13.08
CA TYR A 159 -13.78 -2.90 -13.92
C TYR A 159 -14.24 -3.22 -15.35
N LEU A 160 -15.47 -3.75 -15.51
CA LEU A 160 -16.09 -4.03 -16.82
C LEU A 160 -16.51 -2.76 -17.54
N ASP A 161 -16.80 -1.68 -16.82
CA ASP A 161 -17.21 -0.41 -17.40
C ASP A 161 -16.08 0.26 -18.21
N GLY A 162 -14.81 -0.11 -17.94
CA GLY A 162 -13.64 0.28 -18.73
C GLY A 162 -13.39 -0.53 -20.01
N PHE A 163 -14.13 -1.63 -20.24
CA PHE A 163 -14.02 -2.50 -21.43
C PHE A 163 -15.16 -2.31 -22.44
N ASN A 164 -16.07 -1.36 -22.18
CA ASN A 164 -17.20 -1.06 -23.07
C ASN A 164 -16.68 -0.72 -24.48
N GLY A 165 -16.77 -1.70 -25.39
CA GLY A 165 -16.49 -1.54 -26.81
C GLY A 165 -15.53 -2.58 -27.43
N LEU A 166 -14.78 -3.36 -26.65
CA LEU A 166 -13.77 -4.29 -27.22
C LEU A 166 -14.10 -5.78 -27.07
N VAL A 167 -14.88 -6.18 -26.06
CA VAL A 167 -15.37 -7.57 -25.86
C VAL A 167 -16.70 -7.53 -25.10
N SER A 168 -17.70 -8.36 -25.47
CA SER A 168 -18.99 -8.38 -24.76
C SER A 168 -18.84 -8.88 -23.32
N LYS A 169 -19.68 -8.35 -22.42
CA LYS A 169 -19.69 -8.70 -20.97
C LYS A 169 -19.85 -10.21 -20.75
N ASP A 170 -20.59 -10.88 -21.63
CA ASP A 170 -20.87 -12.32 -21.59
C ASP A 170 -19.62 -13.19 -21.81
N ILE A 171 -18.65 -12.72 -22.60
CA ILE A 171 -17.39 -13.43 -22.88
C ILE A 171 -16.40 -13.31 -21.71
N ILE A 172 -16.39 -12.14 -21.03
CA ILE A 172 -15.51 -11.89 -19.89
C ILE A 172 -15.95 -12.71 -18.66
N GLN A 173 -17.26 -12.94 -18.51
CA GLN A 173 -17.85 -13.68 -17.39
C GLN A 173 -17.96 -15.20 -17.63
N SER A 174 -17.41 -15.73 -18.73
CA SER A 174 -17.45 -17.16 -19.05
C SER A 174 -16.06 -17.80 -18.87
N PRO A 175 -15.74 -18.39 -17.69
CA PRO A 175 -14.45 -19.06 -17.45
C PRO A 175 -14.13 -20.15 -18.47
N GLU A 176 -15.16 -20.85 -18.96
CA GLU A 176 -15.08 -21.93 -19.95
C GLU A 176 -14.51 -21.46 -21.30
N TYR A 177 -14.78 -20.22 -21.73
CA TYR A 177 -14.28 -19.65 -22.99
C TYR A 177 -12.74 -19.59 -23.03
N TRP A 178 -12.11 -19.46 -21.87
CA TRP A 178 -10.66 -19.29 -21.74
C TRP A 178 -9.91 -20.61 -21.51
N LYS A 179 -10.61 -21.70 -21.15
CA LYS A 179 -9.99 -23.00 -20.86
C LYS A 179 -9.28 -23.60 -22.08
N ASP A 180 -9.84 -23.45 -23.27
CA ASP A 180 -9.26 -24.02 -24.50
C ASP A 180 -8.23 -23.09 -25.16
N LYS A 181 -8.18 -21.81 -24.78
CA LYS A 181 -7.28 -20.81 -25.35
C LYS A 181 -5.99 -20.64 -24.57
N LEU A 182 -5.93 -21.17 -23.35
CA LEU A 182 -4.82 -21.00 -22.43
C LEU A 182 -4.29 -22.37 -22.05
N SER A 183 -3.05 -22.65 -22.42
CA SER A 183 -2.43 -23.97 -22.31
C SER A 183 -2.13 -24.44 -20.87
N GLN A 184 -2.55 -23.68 -19.84
CA GLN A 184 -2.38 -24.01 -18.42
C GLN A 184 -3.53 -23.42 -17.58
N PRO A 185 -3.92 -24.04 -16.45
CA PRO A 185 -4.87 -23.45 -15.50
C PRO A 185 -4.26 -22.21 -14.83
N ILE A 186 -4.92 -21.07 -14.95
CA ILE A 186 -4.40 -19.77 -14.53
C ILE A 186 -5.17 -19.31 -13.28
N LYS A 187 -4.45 -18.91 -12.22
CA LYS A 187 -5.08 -18.33 -11.02
C LYS A 187 -5.65 -16.95 -11.37
N ALA A 188 -6.77 -16.54 -10.79
CA ALA A 188 -7.48 -15.29 -11.17
C ALA A 188 -6.59 -14.04 -11.26
N GLY A 189 -5.56 -13.91 -10.40
CA GLY A 189 -4.57 -12.82 -10.44
C GLY A 189 -3.66 -12.82 -11.69
N GLU A 190 -3.46 -13.98 -12.31
CA GLU A 190 -2.66 -14.17 -13.52
C GLU A 190 -3.50 -14.04 -14.79
N VAL A 191 -4.84 -14.19 -14.71
CA VAL A 191 -5.78 -13.98 -15.82
C VAL A 191 -5.65 -12.55 -16.35
N PHE A 192 -5.46 -11.56 -15.47
CA PHE A 192 -5.23 -10.15 -15.81
C PHE A 192 -4.00 -9.93 -16.70
N ALA A 193 -2.87 -10.57 -16.38
CA ALA A 193 -1.62 -10.43 -17.14
C ALA A 193 -1.71 -11.12 -18.51
N VAL A 194 -2.42 -12.24 -18.57
CA VAL A 194 -2.61 -13.03 -19.78
C VAL A 194 -3.54 -12.32 -20.78
N ILE A 195 -4.64 -11.73 -20.30
CA ILE A 195 -5.57 -10.96 -21.15
C ILE A 195 -4.88 -9.73 -21.75
N ASN A 196 -4.14 -8.94 -20.95
CA ASN A 196 -3.39 -7.78 -21.46
C ASN A 196 -2.32 -8.17 -22.48
N LYS A 197 -1.62 -9.30 -22.28
CA LYS A 197 -0.61 -9.82 -23.21
C LYS A 197 -1.22 -10.36 -24.51
N ALA A 198 -2.44 -10.89 -24.46
CA ALA A 198 -3.17 -11.36 -25.64
C ALA A 198 -3.72 -10.20 -26.48
N MET A 199 -4.19 -9.13 -25.85
CA MET A 199 -4.72 -7.94 -26.53
C MET A 199 -3.60 -7.13 -27.21
N THR A 200 -2.48 -6.90 -26.53
CA THR A 200 -1.30 -6.21 -27.12
C THR A 200 -0.64 -6.95 -28.29
N ARG A 201 -0.90 -8.25 -28.46
CA ARG A 201 -0.47 -9.02 -29.64
C ARG A 201 -1.42 -8.88 -30.84
N ARG A 202 -2.66 -8.44 -30.62
CA ARG A 202 -3.65 -8.20 -31.68
C ARG A 202 -3.47 -6.83 -32.33
N ASP A 203 -3.01 -5.85 -31.57
CA ASP A 203 -2.79 -4.47 -32.08
C ASP A 203 -1.47 -4.30 -32.85
N ASN A 204 -0.62 -5.33 -32.90
CA ASN A 204 0.67 -5.35 -33.60
C ASN A 204 0.70 -6.31 -34.81
N LYS A 205 -0.46 -6.58 -35.42
CA LYS A 205 -0.56 -7.32 -36.69
C LYS A 205 -1.38 -6.56 -37.71
#